data_AF-A0ABD3FWC1-F1
#
_entry.id   AF-A0ABD3FWC1-F1
#
_cell.length_a   1.000
_cell.length_b   1.000
_cell.length_c   1.000
_cell.angle_alpha   90.00
_cell.angle_beta   90.00
_cell.angle_gamma   90.00
#
_symmetry.space_group_name_H-M   'P 1'
#
loop_
_entity.id
_entity.type
_entity.pdbx_description
1 polymer ?
#
loop_
_entity_poly.entity_id
_entity_poly.type
_entity_poly.pdbx_seq_one_letter_code
_entity_poly.pdbx_strand_id
1 'polypeptide(L)'
;MLSSSFRKSPYVLVDYYSDNDCNVLSQTFAFLADGKCHEFYDVSRVTSQRTTVYANGRVTIEGPSSHGSGNEPCSSAYEVQVDQPAANINTGTCIQTTGQMSKKYYSVGTSPPTDTAAASSSTDTTNSVTNATTTASSAEATSILSSATLLIGAVVSTMVMVF
;
A
#
# COMPACT_ATOMS: atom_id res chain seq x y z
N MET A 1 10.59 -20.91 -2.67
CA MET A 1 10.69 -20.30 -4.01
C MET A 1 10.33 -18.82 -3.98
N LEU A 2 9.30 -18.37 -3.25
CA LEU A 2 8.98 -16.93 -3.14
C LEU A 2 9.94 -16.13 -2.25
N SER A 3 10.51 -16.77 -1.23
CA SER A 3 11.49 -16.14 -0.32
C SER A 3 12.79 -15.71 -1.00
N SER A 4 13.19 -16.35 -2.12
CA SER A 4 14.36 -15.92 -2.88
C SER A 4 14.07 -14.68 -3.75
N SER A 5 12.84 -14.56 -4.25
CA SER A 5 12.43 -13.44 -5.13
C SER A 5 12.08 -12.18 -4.34
N PHE A 6 11.35 -12.33 -3.23
CA PHE A 6 10.94 -11.18 -2.41
C PHE A 6 11.83 -10.93 -1.19
N ARG A 7 12.83 -11.78 -0.94
CA ARG A 7 13.71 -11.69 0.23
C ARG A 7 12.88 -11.61 1.53
N LYS A 8 13.06 -10.54 2.32
CA LYS A 8 12.32 -10.24 3.55
C LYS A 8 11.10 -9.34 3.31
N SER A 9 10.84 -8.95 2.06
CA SER A 9 9.72 -8.06 1.74
C SER A 9 8.40 -8.81 1.85
N PRO A 10 7.32 -8.12 2.26
CA PRO A 10 6.00 -8.71 2.29
C PRO A 10 5.51 -8.98 0.88
N TYR A 11 4.61 -9.94 0.73
CA TYR A 11 3.96 -10.22 -0.53
C TYR A 11 2.54 -10.75 -0.32
N VAL A 12 1.73 -10.60 -1.36
CA VAL A 12 0.36 -11.11 -1.43
C VAL A 12 0.29 -12.14 -2.54
N LEU A 13 -0.30 -13.30 -2.26
CA LEU A 13 -0.68 -14.28 -3.26
C LEU A 13 -2.18 -14.20 -3.50
N VAL A 14 -2.56 -14.22 -4.76
CA VAL A 14 -3.97 -14.29 -5.18
C VAL A 14 -4.12 -15.49 -6.10
N ASP A 15 -4.87 -16.48 -5.62
CA ASP A 15 -5.29 -17.61 -6.42
C ASP A 15 -6.63 -17.25 -7.07
N TYR A 16 -6.72 -17.38 -8.38
CA TYR A 16 -7.93 -17.18 -9.16
C TYR A 16 -8.45 -18.53 -9.65
N TYR A 17 -9.76 -18.71 -9.54
CA TYR A 17 -10.46 -19.94 -9.86
C TYR A 17 -11.47 -19.73 -10.97
N SER A 18 -11.58 -20.70 -11.87
CA SER A 18 -12.52 -20.64 -13.00
C SER A 18 -13.96 -21.01 -12.60
N ASP A 19 -14.14 -21.67 -11.45
CA ASP A 19 -15.42 -21.95 -10.84
C ASP A 19 -15.71 -21.03 -9.64
N ASN A 20 -16.99 -20.97 -9.24
CA ASN A 20 -17.43 -20.12 -8.14
C ASN A 20 -17.08 -20.64 -6.74
N ASP A 21 -16.78 -21.93 -6.62
CA ASP A 21 -16.54 -22.57 -5.33
C ASP A 21 -15.04 -22.74 -5.03
N CYS A 22 -14.18 -22.19 -5.89
CA CYS A 22 -12.74 -22.25 -5.80
C CYS A 22 -12.16 -23.68 -5.75
N ASN A 23 -12.68 -24.57 -6.61
CA ASN A 23 -12.21 -25.96 -6.75
C ASN A 23 -11.25 -26.14 -7.94
N VAL A 24 -11.33 -25.29 -8.96
CA VAL A 24 -10.56 -25.37 -10.20
C VAL A 24 -9.64 -24.16 -10.30
N LEU A 25 -8.40 -24.32 -9.80
CA LEU A 25 -7.38 -23.28 -9.85
C LEU A 25 -7.05 -22.95 -11.32
N SER A 26 -7.18 -21.68 -11.69
CA SER A 26 -6.84 -21.18 -13.02
C SER A 26 -5.44 -20.58 -13.05
N GLN A 27 -5.12 -19.72 -12.08
CA GLN A 27 -3.88 -18.96 -12.06
C GLN A 27 -3.56 -18.44 -10.66
N THR A 28 -2.28 -18.29 -10.35
CA THR A 28 -1.79 -17.70 -9.10
C THR A 28 -0.89 -16.50 -9.42
N PHE A 29 -1.18 -15.36 -8.79
CA PHE A 29 -0.34 -14.16 -8.89
C PHE A 29 0.34 -13.90 -7.56
N ALA A 30 1.59 -13.42 -7.64
CA ALA A 30 2.34 -12.97 -6.49
C ALA A 30 2.69 -11.50 -6.65
N PHE A 31 2.33 -10.69 -5.66
CA PHE A 31 2.50 -9.25 -5.67
C PHE A 31 3.46 -8.83 -4.56
N LEU A 32 4.53 -8.12 -4.92
CA LEU A 32 5.40 -7.47 -3.94
C LEU A 32 4.58 -6.42 -3.19
N ALA A 33 4.48 -6.57 -1.88
CA ALA A 33 3.66 -5.71 -1.04
C ALA A 33 4.53 -4.87 -0.11
N ASP A 34 5.39 -4.03 -0.68
CA ASP A 34 6.24 -3.09 0.05
C ASP A 34 5.62 -1.69 0.18
N GLY A 35 4.37 -1.52 -0.27
CA GLY A 35 3.67 -0.24 -0.28
C GLY A 35 4.21 0.75 -1.31
N LYS A 36 5.15 0.35 -2.18
CA LYS A 36 5.72 1.23 -3.21
C LYS A 36 5.06 1.00 -4.56
N CYS A 37 5.12 2.03 -5.40
CA CYS A 37 4.73 1.92 -6.79
C CYS A 37 5.84 1.23 -7.58
N HIS A 38 5.50 0.16 -8.27
CA HIS A 38 6.39 -0.54 -9.18
C HIS A 38 5.89 -0.40 -10.60
N GLU A 39 6.76 0.07 -11.49
CA GLU A 39 6.48 0.13 -12.91
C GLU A 39 6.97 -1.13 -13.61
N PHE A 40 6.19 -1.62 -14.56
CA PHE A 40 6.52 -2.75 -15.41
C PHE A 40 6.01 -2.50 -16.83
N TYR A 41 6.66 -3.14 -17.80
CA TYR A 41 6.25 -3.05 -19.20
C TYR A 41 5.25 -4.17 -19.52
N ASP A 42 4.05 -3.80 -19.93
CA ASP A 42 3.07 -4.71 -20.53
C ASP A 42 3.02 -4.44 -22.04
N VAL A 43 3.52 -5.38 -22.84
CA VAL A 43 3.66 -5.42 -24.31
C VAL A 43 4.29 -4.18 -24.97
N SER A 44 3.73 -2.99 -24.78
CA SER A 44 4.20 -1.70 -25.31
C SER A 44 3.78 -0.50 -24.45
N ARG A 45 3.32 -0.72 -23.21
CA ARG A 45 2.89 0.33 -22.28
C ARG A 45 3.62 0.16 -20.95
N VAL A 46 4.13 1.27 -20.43
CA VAL A 46 4.56 1.31 -19.02
C VAL A 46 3.29 1.30 -18.18
N THR A 47 3.22 0.32 -17.30
CA THR A 47 2.11 0.11 -16.37
C THR A 47 2.65 0.19 -14.96
N SER A 48 1.85 0.66 -14.02
CA SER A 48 2.26 0.75 -12.62
C SER A 48 1.28 0.04 -11.69
N GLN A 49 1.82 -0.53 -10.61
CA GLN A 49 1.05 -1.21 -9.58
C GLN A 49 1.65 -0.96 -8.20
N ARG A 50 0.79 -0.78 -7.20
CA ARG A 50 1.17 -0.73 -5.78
C ARG A 50 0.35 -1.75 -5.01
N THR A 51 1.01 -2.53 -4.16
CA THR A 51 0.35 -3.47 -3.25
C THR A 51 0.75 -3.17 -1.82
N THR A 52 -0.22 -3.15 -0.92
CA THR A 52 -0.01 -2.81 0.49
C THR A 52 -0.69 -3.83 1.40
N VAL A 53 0.06 -4.36 2.35
CA VAL A 53 -0.49 -5.08 3.53
C VAL A 53 -0.42 -4.13 4.71
N TYR A 54 -1.56 -3.61 5.13
CA TYR A 54 -1.66 -2.68 6.25
C TYR A 54 -1.41 -3.38 7.59
N ALA A 55 -1.07 -2.60 8.62
CA ALA A 55 -0.84 -3.12 9.98
C ALA A 55 -2.05 -3.85 10.58
N ASN A 56 -3.28 -3.50 10.14
CA ASN A 56 -4.50 -4.20 10.54
C ASN A 56 -4.77 -5.49 9.75
N GLY A 57 -3.88 -5.88 8.83
CA GLY A 57 -4.00 -7.06 7.97
C GLY A 57 -4.85 -6.86 6.71
N ARG A 58 -5.43 -5.67 6.49
CA ARG A 58 -6.10 -5.32 5.23
C ARG A 58 -5.08 -5.35 4.09
N VAL A 59 -5.52 -5.77 2.91
CA VAL A 59 -4.70 -5.80 1.70
C VAL A 59 -5.34 -4.92 0.63
N THR A 60 -4.54 -4.07 0.00
CA THR A 60 -4.93 -3.38 -1.24
C THR A 60 -3.98 -3.68 -2.39
N ILE A 61 -4.55 -3.76 -3.59
CA ILE A 61 -3.81 -3.75 -4.86
C ILE A 61 -4.40 -2.63 -5.73
N GLU A 62 -3.54 -1.68 -6.11
CA GLU A 62 -3.85 -0.49 -6.89
C GLU A 62 -3.14 -0.55 -8.24
N GLY A 63 -3.81 -0.13 -9.31
CA GLY A 63 -3.36 -0.39 -10.69
C GLY A 63 -3.82 -1.77 -11.21
N PRO A 64 -3.55 -2.16 -12.46
CA PRO A 64 -2.60 -1.55 -13.38
C PRO A 64 -3.08 -0.21 -13.92
N SER A 65 -2.23 0.82 -13.81
CA SER A 65 -2.44 2.07 -14.53
C SER A 65 -1.41 2.25 -15.62
N SER A 66 -1.88 2.43 -16.86
CA SER A 66 -1.01 2.68 -18.01
C SER A 66 -0.59 4.14 -18.07
N HIS A 67 0.70 4.39 -18.27
CA HIS A 67 1.25 5.69 -18.64
C HIS A 67 0.72 6.11 -20.03
N GLY A 68 -0.38 6.87 -20.04
CA GLY A 68 -0.82 7.70 -21.16
C GLY A 68 -0.53 9.16 -20.82
N SER A 69 -0.40 10.02 -21.85
CA SER A 69 0.12 11.39 -21.83
C SER A 69 -0.48 12.34 -20.77
N GLY A 70 -0.13 12.14 -19.49
CA GLY A 70 -0.53 13.01 -18.38
C GLY A 70 -0.79 12.33 -17.04
N ASN A 71 -0.84 11.00 -16.95
CA ASN A 71 -1.13 10.34 -15.67
C ASN A 71 0.15 9.89 -14.96
N GLU A 72 0.31 10.32 -13.70
CA GLU A 72 1.38 9.89 -12.81
C GLU A 72 1.18 8.41 -12.42
N PRO A 73 2.22 7.56 -12.39
CA PRO A 73 2.12 6.15 -12.00
C PRO A 73 1.71 6.04 -10.52
N CYS A 74 0.83 5.08 -10.20
CA CYS A 74 0.19 4.92 -8.88
C CYS A 74 -0.35 6.21 -8.23
N SER A 75 -0.80 7.18 -9.03
CA SER A 75 -1.60 8.31 -8.56
C SER A 75 -2.78 7.84 -7.71
N SER A 76 -3.11 8.57 -6.65
CA SER A 76 -4.30 8.33 -5.83
C SER A 76 -5.62 8.43 -6.59
N ALA A 77 -5.59 8.87 -7.86
CA ALA A 77 -6.72 8.87 -8.77
C ALA A 77 -7.04 7.50 -9.38
N TYR A 78 -6.20 6.48 -9.20
CA TYR A 78 -6.46 5.15 -9.76
C TYR A 78 -7.37 4.28 -8.89
N GLU A 79 -8.10 3.41 -9.58
CA GLU A 79 -9.05 2.46 -9.01
C GLU A 79 -8.32 1.37 -8.21
N VAL A 80 -8.70 1.25 -6.94
CA VAL A 80 -8.31 0.11 -6.10
C VAL A 80 -8.95 -1.15 -6.71
N GLN A 81 -8.16 -1.97 -7.39
CA GLN A 81 -8.65 -3.21 -8.03
C GLN A 81 -9.00 -4.27 -6.99
N VAL A 82 -8.26 -4.27 -5.88
CA VAL A 82 -8.49 -5.18 -4.77
C VAL A 82 -8.46 -4.38 -3.49
N ASP A 83 -9.56 -4.44 -2.75
CA ASP A 83 -9.65 -4.02 -1.36
C ASP A 83 -10.19 -5.21 -0.56
N GLN A 84 -9.30 -5.87 0.19
CA GLN A 84 -9.67 -7.05 0.97
C GLN A 84 -9.48 -6.80 2.46
N PRO A 85 -10.53 -6.95 3.28
CA PRO A 85 -10.39 -6.85 4.72
C PRO A 85 -9.54 -8.01 5.25
N ALA A 86 -8.90 -7.79 6.40
CA ALA A 86 -8.07 -8.80 7.06
C ALA A 86 -8.80 -10.14 7.30
N ALA A 87 -10.12 -10.09 7.50
CA ALA A 87 -10.97 -11.26 7.68
C ALA A 87 -11.00 -12.22 6.46
N ASN A 88 -10.58 -11.76 5.28
CA ASN A 88 -10.54 -12.56 4.05
C ASN A 88 -9.13 -13.07 3.73
N ILE A 89 -8.10 -12.67 4.49
CA ILE A 89 -6.71 -12.98 4.19
C ILE A 89 -6.24 -14.19 5.00
N ASN A 90 -5.55 -15.13 4.35
CA ASN A 90 -5.02 -16.36 4.97
C ASN A 90 -6.09 -17.28 5.60
N THR A 91 -7.37 -17.15 5.23
CA THR A 91 -8.45 -17.98 5.78
C THR A 91 -8.77 -19.21 4.94
N GLY A 92 -8.34 -19.22 3.67
CA GLY A 92 -8.75 -20.23 2.69
C GLY A 92 -10.19 -20.08 2.19
N THR A 93 -10.90 -19.03 2.63
CA THR A 93 -12.29 -18.75 2.22
C THR A 93 -12.33 -18.36 0.75
N CYS A 94 -13.26 -18.96 0.00
CA CYS A 94 -13.52 -18.59 -1.40
C CYS A 94 -14.29 -17.28 -1.45
N ILE A 95 -13.72 -16.27 -2.11
CA ILE A 95 -14.37 -14.97 -2.32
C ILE A 95 -14.97 -14.96 -3.72
N GLN A 96 -16.30 -15.12 -3.76
CA GLN A 96 -17.06 -15.06 -5.01
C GLN A 96 -17.20 -13.61 -5.48
N THR A 97 -16.90 -13.37 -6.76
CA THR A 97 -17.05 -12.05 -7.37
C THR A 97 -17.94 -12.17 -8.60
N THR A 98 -19.09 -11.48 -8.62
CA THR A 98 -19.99 -11.51 -9.77
C THR A 98 -19.30 -10.92 -11.01
N GLY A 99 -19.31 -11.67 -12.13
CA GLY A 99 -18.70 -11.24 -13.40
C GLY A 99 -17.17 -11.31 -13.43
N GLN A 100 -16.53 -11.87 -12.41
CA GLN A 100 -15.08 -12.12 -12.38
C GLN A 100 -14.79 -13.52 -11.83
N MET A 101 -13.54 -13.98 -11.95
CA MET A 101 -13.09 -15.21 -11.31
C MET A 101 -13.19 -15.11 -9.79
N SER A 102 -13.52 -16.23 -9.13
CA SER A 102 -13.48 -16.33 -7.67
C SER A 102 -12.03 -16.40 -7.17
N LYS A 103 -11.77 -15.90 -5.97
CA LYS A 103 -10.41 -15.63 -5.50
C LYS A 103 -10.18 -16.14 -4.08
N LYS A 104 -8.95 -16.55 -3.78
CA LYS A 104 -8.44 -16.72 -2.41
C LYS A 104 -7.22 -15.83 -2.22
N TYR A 105 -7.12 -15.22 -1.05
CA TYR A 105 -6.09 -14.24 -0.73
C TYR A 105 -5.20 -14.75 0.39
N TYR A 106 -3.90 -14.66 0.17
CA TYR A 106 -2.89 -14.98 1.17
C TYR A 106 -1.87 -13.84 1.25
N SER A 107 -1.34 -13.58 2.43
CA SER A 107 -0.29 -12.58 2.62
C SER A 107 0.75 -13.05 3.62
N VAL A 108 1.98 -12.57 3.43
CA VAL A 108 3.09 -12.82 4.34
C VAL A 108 3.74 -11.49 4.71
N GLY A 109 3.83 -11.21 6.02
CA GLY A 109 4.38 -9.97 6.55
C GLY A 109 3.43 -8.77 6.45
N THR A 110 3.91 -7.62 6.91
CA THR A 110 3.21 -6.33 6.80
C THR A 110 4.09 -5.35 6.05
N SER A 111 3.51 -4.54 5.16
CA SER A 111 4.22 -3.44 4.54
C SER A 111 4.66 -2.45 5.62
N PRO A 112 5.90 -1.93 5.54
CA PRO A 112 6.22 -0.72 6.30
C PRO A 112 5.18 0.34 5.96
N PRO A 113 4.74 1.17 6.93
CA PRO A 113 3.98 2.36 6.57
C PRO A 113 4.79 3.12 5.52
N THR A 114 4.13 3.56 4.44
CA THR A 114 4.73 4.46 3.48
C THR A 114 5.06 5.76 4.20
N ASP A 115 6.27 5.87 4.74
CA ASP A 115 6.81 7.13 5.21
C ASP A 115 6.71 8.13 4.04
N THR A 116 6.02 9.24 4.28
CA THR A 116 6.02 10.39 3.39
C THR A 116 7.48 10.76 3.13
N ALA A 117 7.90 10.61 1.86
CA ALA A 117 9.19 10.97 1.27
C ALA A 117 10.27 11.43 2.27
N ALA A 118 11.22 10.55 2.59
CA ALA A 118 12.52 10.99 3.06
C ALA A 118 13.13 11.87 1.96
N ALA A 119 13.17 13.19 2.20
CA ALA A 119 13.92 14.11 1.38
C ALA A 119 15.39 13.67 1.40
N SER A 120 15.88 13.16 0.27
CA SER A 120 17.29 12.88 0.06
C SER A 120 18.07 14.20 0.07
N SER A 121 18.57 14.63 1.23
CA SER A 121 19.70 15.56 1.28
C SER A 121 20.99 14.75 1.21
N SER A 122 21.43 14.52 -0.03
CA SER A 122 22.78 14.06 -0.31
C SER A 122 23.75 15.19 0.05
N THR A 123 24.57 14.97 1.07
CA THR A 123 25.85 15.66 1.21
C THR A 123 26.91 14.63 1.54
N ASP A 124 27.61 14.28 0.48
CA ASP A 124 28.86 13.54 0.46
C ASP A 124 29.94 14.43 1.10
N THR A 125 30.51 14.02 2.24
CA THR A 125 31.79 14.55 2.73
C THR A 125 32.48 13.50 3.59
N THR A 126 33.41 12.80 2.96
CA THR A 126 34.54 12.11 3.58
C THR A 126 35.42 13.11 4.34
N ASN A 127 35.62 12.92 5.65
CA ASN A 127 36.97 12.97 6.23
C ASN A 127 37.04 12.55 7.72
N SER A 128 37.95 11.59 7.94
CA SER A 128 38.92 11.44 9.03
C SER A 128 38.51 11.29 10.51
N VAL A 129 39.16 10.30 11.12
CA VAL A 129 39.11 9.84 12.52
C VAL A 129 39.91 10.76 13.45
N THR A 130 39.35 11.12 14.63
CA THR A 130 40.09 11.15 15.92
C THR A 130 39.17 11.20 17.15
N ASN A 131 39.56 10.42 18.17
CA ASN A 131 38.98 10.33 19.52
C ASN A 131 38.98 11.66 20.31
N ALA A 132 37.97 11.89 21.15
CA ALA A 132 38.11 12.47 22.48
C ALA A 132 36.86 12.25 23.36
N THR A 133 37.12 12.04 24.66
CA THR A 133 36.23 11.64 25.76
C THR A 133 35.56 12.84 26.47
N THR A 134 34.43 12.58 27.16
CA THR A 134 33.76 13.38 28.25
C THR A 134 33.13 14.71 27.83
N THR A 135 31.98 15.20 28.32
CA THR A 135 31.32 15.16 29.64
C THR A 135 29.83 15.52 29.46
N ALA A 136 28.95 15.06 30.36
CA ALA A 136 27.55 15.45 30.46
C ALA A 136 27.36 16.95 30.77
N SER A 137 26.25 17.54 30.28
CA SER A 137 25.42 18.46 31.07
C SER A 137 24.08 18.76 30.41
N SER A 138 23.09 18.81 31.28
CA SER A 138 21.71 19.27 31.17
C SER A 138 21.51 20.60 30.44
N ALA A 139 20.40 20.72 29.72
CA ALA A 139 19.50 21.89 29.82
C ALA A 139 18.13 21.53 29.23
N GLU A 140 17.10 21.72 30.05
CA GLU A 140 15.70 21.79 29.64
C GLU A 140 15.45 23.06 28.83
N ALA A 141 14.50 23.00 27.89
CA ALA A 141 13.76 24.18 27.46
C ALA A 141 12.30 23.79 27.19
N THR A 142 11.45 24.25 28.08
CA THR A 142 9.99 24.25 28.07
C THR A 142 9.39 25.04 26.90
N SER A 143 8.08 24.75 26.68
CA SER A 143 7.01 25.64 26.18
C SER A 143 6.65 25.44 24.68
N ILE A 144 5.41 25.55 24.21
CA ILE A 144 4.14 26.11 24.72
C ILE A 144 2.98 25.30 24.08
N LEU A 145 1.84 25.18 24.77
CA LEU A 145 0.56 24.71 24.24
C LEU A 145 0.11 25.48 22.98
N SER A 146 -0.65 24.82 22.11
CA SER A 146 -1.89 25.42 21.58
C SER A 146 -2.89 24.34 21.20
N SER A 147 -3.86 24.13 22.08
CA SER A 147 -5.08 23.37 21.80
C SER A 147 -6.02 24.27 21.01
N ALA A 148 -6.42 23.85 19.81
CA ALA A 148 -7.54 24.46 19.10
C ALA A 148 -8.60 23.39 18.82
N THR A 149 -9.52 23.26 19.76
CA THR A 149 -10.85 22.67 19.54
C THR A 149 -11.70 23.71 18.80
N LEU A 150 -12.35 23.35 17.69
CA LEU A 150 -13.53 24.11 17.23
C LEU A 150 -14.53 23.27 16.42
N LEU A 151 -15.60 22.92 17.14
CA LEU A 151 -17.04 22.90 16.81
C LEU A 151 -17.54 22.62 15.37
N ILE A 152 -18.22 21.47 15.27
CA ILE A 152 -19.57 21.23 14.73
C ILE A 152 -20.17 22.32 13.82
N GLY A 153 -20.43 21.93 12.57
CA GLY A 153 -21.39 22.58 11.69
C GLY A 153 -22.08 21.53 10.80
N ALA A 154 -23.21 20.99 11.26
CA ALA A 154 -24.10 20.19 10.43
C ALA A 154 -24.90 21.13 9.51
N VAL A 155 -24.89 20.88 8.20
CA VAL A 155 -25.81 21.52 7.26
C VAL A 155 -26.65 20.42 6.62
N VAL A 156 -27.90 20.33 7.07
CA VAL A 156 -28.98 19.61 6.39
C VAL A 156 -29.40 20.50 5.22
N SER A 157 -29.33 20.00 3.99
CA SER A 157 -29.94 20.66 2.83
C SER A 157 -30.87 19.69 2.12
N THR A 158 -32.12 20.12 2.03
CA THR A 158 -33.30 19.37 1.59
C THR A 158 -33.37 19.15 0.09
N MET A 159 -34.02 18.05 -0.26
CA MET A 159 -34.45 17.65 -1.60
C MET A 159 -35.16 18.78 -2.37
N VAL A 160 -34.88 18.85 -3.68
CA VAL A 160 -35.83 19.36 -4.67
C VAL A 160 -35.92 18.30 -5.78
N MET A 161 -37.07 17.63 -5.86
CA MET A 161 -37.48 16.90 -7.06
C MET A 161 -38.01 17.93 -8.07
N VAL A 162 -37.58 17.83 -9.33
CA VAL A 162 -38.22 18.50 -10.46
C VAL A 162 -38.71 17.43 -11.42
N PHE A 163 -39.94 17.64 -11.88
CA PHE A 163 -40.88 16.76 -12.57
C PHE A 163 -40.35 16.02 -13.80
#